data_AF-A0A528G1S3-F1
#
_entry.id   AF-A0A528G1S3-F1
#
_cell.length_a   1.000
_cell.length_b   1.000
_cell.length_c   1.000
_cell.angle_alpha   90.00
_cell.angle_beta   90.00
_cell.angle_gamma   90.00
#
_symmetry.space_group_name_H-M   'P 1'
#
loop_
_entity.id
_entity.type
_entity.pdbx_description
1 polymer ?
#
loop_
_entity_poly.entity_id
_entity_poly.type
_entity_poly.pdbx_seq_one_letter_code
_entity_poly.pdbx_strand_id
1 'polypeptide(L)'
;AKAGVNIDVVREPNDGYWDTVWLKKPFYMSYWLGRPTADWMFSQGYAADAAWNQGHWRNARFNELLVAARSELDDAKRSEMYAEMQSICRDDGGE
;
A
#
# COMPACT_ATOMS: atom_id res chain seq x y z
N ALA A 1 -23.29 10.29 -12.44
CA ALA A 1 -21.82 10.43 -12.54
C ALA A 1 -21.36 10.17 -13.97
N LYS A 2 -20.26 10.78 -14.44
CA LYS A 2 -19.78 10.66 -15.84
C LYS A 2 -19.31 9.24 -16.21
N ALA A 3 -18.94 8.43 -15.23
CA ALA A 3 -18.49 7.04 -15.41
C ALA A 3 -19.53 5.99 -14.96
N GLY A 4 -20.78 6.37 -14.69
CA GLY A 4 -21.82 5.44 -14.23
C GLY A 4 -21.67 4.91 -12.79
N VAL A 5 -20.59 5.27 -12.08
CA VAL A 5 -20.38 4.92 -10.67
C VAL A 5 -21.17 5.85 -9.76
N ASN A 6 -22.05 5.30 -8.91
CA ASN A 6 -22.71 6.07 -7.86
C ASN A 6 -21.89 5.98 -6.57
N ILE A 7 -21.50 7.12 -6.02
CA ILE A 7 -20.73 7.21 -4.77
C ILE A 7 -21.60 7.91 -3.74
N ASP A 8 -21.84 7.25 -2.61
CA ASP A 8 -22.46 7.87 -1.45
C ASP A 8 -21.38 8.31 -0.45
N VAL A 9 -21.41 9.58 -0.07
CA VAL A 9 -20.39 10.19 0.79
C VAL A 9 -20.87 10.17 2.23
N VAL A 10 -20.30 9.24 3.02
CA VAL A 10 -20.60 9.11 4.44
C VAL A 10 -19.47 9.73 5.26
N ARG A 11 -19.81 10.70 6.11
CA ARG A 11 -18.86 11.28 7.06
C ARG A 11 -18.92 10.51 8.37
N GLU A 12 -17.88 9.76 8.63
CA GLU A 12 -17.72 8.99 9.87
C GLU A 12 -17.14 9.85 11.00
N PRO A 13 -17.46 9.55 12.27
CA PRO A 13 -16.79 10.17 13.41
C PRO A 13 -15.27 9.94 13.35
N ASN A 14 -14.50 10.96 13.70
CA ASN A 14 -13.05 10.81 13.80
C ASN A 14 -12.67 9.82 14.92
N ASP A 15 -13.43 9.84 16.01
CA ASP A 15 -13.26 8.89 17.11
C ASP A 15 -13.71 7.50 16.66
N GLY A 16 -12.80 6.53 16.67
CA GLY A 16 -13.06 5.17 16.21
C GLY A 16 -12.99 4.92 14.70
N TYR A 17 -12.63 5.91 13.86
CA TYR A 17 -12.51 5.72 12.39
C TYR A 17 -11.58 4.56 12.04
N TRP A 18 -10.41 4.52 12.69
CA TRP A 18 -9.38 3.52 12.43
C TRP A 18 -9.76 2.12 12.90
N ASP A 19 -10.64 2.03 13.90
CA ASP A 19 -11.06 0.74 14.46
C ASP A 19 -12.27 0.16 13.73
N THR A 20 -13.15 1.02 13.20
CA THR A 20 -14.47 0.62 12.66
C THR A 20 -14.61 0.78 11.15
N VAL A 21 -13.80 1.63 10.52
CA VAL A 21 -13.89 1.96 9.08
C VAL A 21 -12.69 1.42 8.33
N TRP A 22 -11.49 1.83 8.76
CA TRP A 22 -10.24 1.46 8.11
C TRP A 22 -10.01 -0.06 8.16
N LEU A 23 -9.66 -0.67 7.02
CA LEU A 23 -9.54 -2.14 6.86
C LEU A 23 -10.81 -2.95 7.16
N LYS A 24 -11.96 -2.29 7.39
CA LYS A 24 -13.25 -2.95 7.68
C LYS A 24 -14.29 -2.73 6.59
N LYS A 25 -14.34 -1.53 6.01
CA LYS A 25 -15.25 -1.20 4.92
C LYS A 25 -14.64 -1.56 3.57
N PRO A 26 -15.44 -1.82 2.53
CA PRO A 26 -14.93 -2.15 1.19
C PRO A 26 -14.39 -0.94 0.43
N PHE A 27 -14.76 0.29 0.82
CA PHE A 27 -14.25 1.53 0.25
C PHE A 27 -14.22 2.59 1.36
N TYR A 28 -13.07 3.21 1.56
CA TYR A 28 -12.82 4.17 2.62
C TYR A 28 -11.66 5.09 2.23
N MET A 29 -11.49 6.17 2.99
CA MET A 29 -10.34 7.05 2.81
C MET A 29 -9.30 6.74 3.88
N SER A 30 -8.04 6.81 3.51
CA SER A 30 -6.92 6.70 4.44
C SER A 30 -5.81 7.63 4.00
N TYR A 31 -4.76 7.69 4.78
CA TYR A 31 -3.55 8.41 4.42
C TYR A 31 -2.35 7.77 5.10
N TRP A 32 -1.19 7.97 4.51
CA TRP A 32 0.09 7.60 5.09
C TRP A 32 0.91 8.85 5.40
N LEU A 33 1.58 8.83 6.54
CA LEU A 33 2.67 9.77 6.80
C LEU A 33 3.96 9.24 6.18
N GLY A 34 4.88 10.15 5.83
CA GLY A 34 6.19 9.79 5.31
C GLY A 34 6.93 8.83 6.25
N ARG A 35 7.68 7.90 5.65
CA ARG A 35 8.57 6.98 6.38
C ARG A 35 10.02 7.27 6.04
N PRO A 36 10.97 7.03 6.97
CA PRO A 36 12.39 7.20 6.71
C PRO A 36 12.95 6.37 5.54
N THR A 37 12.33 5.23 5.23
CA THR A 37 12.77 4.34 4.16
C THR A 37 11.58 3.81 3.36
N ALA A 38 11.83 3.50 2.07
CA ALA A 38 10.85 2.86 1.21
C ALA A 38 10.46 1.45 1.70
N ASP A 39 11.45 0.66 2.17
CA ASP A 39 11.22 -0.66 2.79
C ASP A 39 10.20 -0.61 3.92
N TRP A 40 10.27 0.41 4.78
CA TRP A 40 9.33 0.55 5.88
C TRP A 40 7.90 0.73 5.36
N MET A 41 7.70 1.60 4.36
CA MET A 41 6.39 1.80 3.76
C MET A 41 5.87 0.51 3.10
N PHE A 42 6.69 -0.14 2.27
CA PHE A 42 6.31 -1.35 1.56
C PHE A 42 6.02 -2.53 2.49
N SER A 43 6.78 -2.66 3.58
CA SER A 43 6.58 -3.73 4.57
C SER A 43 5.30 -3.56 5.38
N GLN A 44 4.89 -2.32 5.67
CA GLN A 44 3.70 -2.06 6.49
C GLN A 44 2.41 -2.01 5.67
N GLY A 45 2.45 -1.48 4.45
CA GLY A 45 1.26 -1.23 3.65
C GLY A 45 1.01 -2.19 2.48
N TYR A 46 2.04 -2.87 1.97
CA TYR A 46 1.93 -3.57 0.67
C TYR A 46 2.42 -5.02 0.67
N ALA A 47 3.21 -5.44 1.66
CA ALA A 47 3.60 -6.85 1.76
C ALA A 47 2.34 -7.74 1.90
N ALA A 48 2.42 -8.96 1.35
CA ALA A 48 1.26 -9.84 1.24
C ALA A 48 0.60 -10.16 2.58
N ASP A 49 1.39 -10.18 3.66
CA ASP A 49 0.95 -10.46 5.03
C ASP A 49 1.06 -9.21 5.94
N ALA A 50 1.17 -8.02 5.35
CA ALA A 50 1.23 -6.79 6.13
C ALA A 50 -0.10 -6.52 6.84
N ALA A 51 -0.02 -6.18 8.13
CA ALA A 51 -1.21 -5.94 8.95
C ALA A 51 -2.08 -4.78 8.44
N TRP A 52 -1.48 -3.84 7.70
CA TRP A 52 -2.14 -2.64 7.19
C TRP A 52 -2.27 -2.63 5.67
N ASN A 53 -2.31 -3.81 5.05
CA ASN A 53 -2.55 -3.96 3.61
C ASN A 53 -4.00 -3.64 3.25
N GLN A 54 -4.22 -2.42 2.75
CA GLN A 54 -5.55 -1.85 2.48
C GLN A 54 -6.22 -2.45 1.25
N GLY A 55 -5.44 -2.78 0.23
CA GLY A 55 -5.92 -3.40 -1.01
C GLY A 55 -6.14 -4.90 -0.88
N HIS A 56 -5.79 -5.53 0.25
CA HIS A 56 -5.68 -6.99 0.38
C HIS A 56 -4.82 -7.60 -0.73
N TRP A 57 -3.86 -6.83 -1.23
CA TRP A 57 -3.12 -7.10 -2.46
C TRP A 57 -1.97 -8.07 -2.20
N ARG A 58 -1.77 -9.03 -3.10
CA ARG A 58 -0.72 -10.05 -2.97
C ARG A 58 -0.06 -10.26 -4.33
N ASN A 59 1.18 -9.76 -4.48
CA ASN A 59 1.96 -9.93 -5.69
C ASN A 59 3.31 -10.60 -5.38
N ALA A 60 3.59 -11.74 -6.01
CA ALA A 60 4.77 -12.55 -5.71
C ALA A 60 6.07 -11.79 -5.99
N ARG A 61 6.18 -11.15 -7.17
CA ARG A 61 7.37 -10.40 -7.58
C ARG A 61 7.67 -9.24 -6.65
N PHE A 62 6.63 -8.50 -6.24
CA PHE A 62 6.78 -7.42 -5.27
C PHE A 62 7.38 -7.92 -3.95
N ASN A 63 6.88 -9.04 -3.42
CA ASN A 63 7.33 -9.59 -2.14
C ASN A 63 8.75 -10.19 -2.24
N GLU A 64 9.12 -10.79 -3.37
CA GLU A 64 10.50 -11.21 -3.65
C GLU A 64 11.46 -10.02 -3.64
N LEU A 65 11.11 -8.94 -4.36
CA LEU A 65 11.90 -7.72 -4.41
C LEU A 65 12.03 -7.06 -3.04
N LEU A 66 10.96 -7.03 -2.25
CA LEU A 66 10.97 -6.44 -0.91
C LEU A 66 12.04 -7.07 -0.01
N VAL A 67 12.09 -8.42 0.01
CA VAL A 67 13.09 -9.14 0.83
C VAL A 67 14.50 -8.91 0.29
N ALA A 68 14.67 -8.99 -1.03
CA ALA A 68 15.99 -8.84 -1.65
C ALA A 68 16.54 -7.41 -1.50
N ALA A 69 15.71 -6.38 -1.72
CA ALA A 69 16.11 -4.97 -1.64
C ALA A 69 16.52 -4.57 -0.22
N ARG A 70 15.92 -5.18 0.81
CA ARG A 70 16.29 -4.95 2.22
C ARG A 70 17.73 -5.38 2.53
N SER A 71 18.21 -6.43 1.87
CA SER A 71 19.57 -6.94 2.04
C SER A 71 20.60 -6.36 1.05
N GLU A 72 20.16 -5.56 0.09
CA GLU A 72 21.03 -5.00 -0.95
C GLU A 72 21.85 -3.81 -0.41
N LEU A 73 23.17 -3.89 -0.59
CA LEU A 73 24.13 -2.90 -0.09
C LEU A 73 24.52 -1.88 -1.16
N ASP A 74 24.33 -2.19 -2.44
CA ASP A 74 24.49 -1.25 -3.54
C ASP A 74 23.26 -0.34 -3.63
N ASP A 75 23.46 0.96 -3.36
CA ASP A 75 22.39 1.95 -3.33
C ASP A 75 21.71 2.14 -4.69
N ALA A 76 22.46 2.08 -5.80
CA ALA A 76 21.91 2.25 -7.14
C ALA A 76 21.02 1.05 -7.49
N LYS A 77 21.52 -0.16 -7.26
CA LYS A 77 20.76 -1.39 -7.47
C LYS A 77 19.52 -1.47 -6.59
N ARG A 78 19.63 -1.10 -5.31
CA ARG A 78 18.49 -1.04 -4.39
C ARG A 78 17.44 -0.02 -4.85
N SER A 79 17.87 1.11 -5.40
CA SER A 79 16.96 2.12 -5.97
C SER A 79 16.18 1.58 -7.17
N GLU A 80 16.83 0.82 -8.07
CA GLU A 80 16.16 0.18 -9.21
C GLU A 80 15.11 -0.83 -8.75
N MET A 81 15.43 -1.64 -7.74
CA MET A 81 14.48 -2.60 -7.16
C MET A 81 13.24 -1.90 -6.58
N TYR A 82 13.42 -0.81 -5.82
CA TYR A 82 12.29 -0.03 -5.32
C TYR A 82 11.50 0.68 -6.43
N ALA A 83 12.14 1.06 -7.54
CA ALA A 83 11.44 1.63 -8.69
C ALA A 83 10.57 0.57 -9.41
N GLU A 84 11.05 -0.66 -9.51
CA GLU A 84 10.27 -1.79 -10.02
C GLU A 84 9.06 -2.05 -9.11
N MET A 85 9.28 -2.12 -7.79
CA MET A 85 8.19 -2.30 -6.81
C MET A 85 7.10 -1.22 -6.94
N GLN A 86 7.48 0.05 -7.08
CA GLN A 86 6.52 1.14 -7.30
C GLN A 86 5.75 1.01 -8.61
N SER A 87 6.42 0.53 -9.66
CA SER A 87 5.77 0.29 -10.96
C SER A 87 4.75 -0.84 -10.87
N ILE A 88 5.09 -1.92 -10.18
CA ILE A 88 4.17 -3.04 -9.93
C ILE A 88 2.93 -2.54 -9.16
N CYS A 89 3.11 -1.77 -8.07
CA CYS A 89 1.98 -1.22 -7.32
C CYS A 89 1.06 -0.36 -8.20
N ARG A 90 1.64 0.52 -9.03
CA ARG A 90 0.88 1.40 -9.93
C ARG A 90 0.07 0.61 -10.95
N ASP A 91 0.66 -0.40 -11.57
CA ASP A 91 0.07 -1.07 -12.72
C ASP A 91 -0.96 -2.14 -12.30
N ASP A 92 -0.77 -2.76 -11.12
CA ASP A 92 -1.63 -3.83 -10.60
C ASP A 92 -2.76 -3.31 -9.69
N GLY A 93 -2.75 -2.01 -9.36
CA GLY A 93 -3.71 -1.41 -8.42
C GLY A 93 -3.51 -1.91 -7.00
N GLY A 94 -2.25 -1.98 -6.55
CA GLY A 94 -1.90 -2.47 -5.21
C GLY A 94 -2.49 -1.66 -4.06
N GLU A 95 -2.98 -0.46 -4.37
CA GLU A 95 -3.86 0.38 -3.55
C GLU A 95 -4.64 1.36 -4.44
#